data_AF-A0A2N0LJS6-F1
#
_entry.id   AF-A0A2N0LJS6-F1
#
_cell.length_a   1.000
_cell.length_b   1.000
_cell.length_c   1.000
_cell.angle_alpha   90.00
_cell.angle_beta   90.00
_cell.angle_gamma   90.00
#
_symmetry.space_group_name_H-M   'P 1'
#
loop_
_entity.id
_entity.type
_entity.pdbx_description
1 polymer ?
#
loop_
_entity_poly.entity_id
_entity_poly.type
_entity_poly.pdbx_seq_one_letter_code
_entity_poly.pdbx_strand_id
1 'polypeptide(L)'
;MPSYLVLAAMKGRFVSNLGNTYDNFQFMGYSDGDGPMSAVAAFFDQPPYPIQWGDVEYLWAERLADDPGNGHLGDYERIYVETLRARWEAGGEANQSDT
;
A
#
# COMPACT_ATOMS: atom_id res chain seq x y z
N MET A 1 -11.62 13.78 5.85
CA MET A 1 -10.41 13.36 5.10
C MET A 1 -10.87 12.68 3.83
N PRO A 2 -10.20 12.89 2.68
CA PRO A 2 -10.49 12.12 1.47
C PRO A 2 -10.34 10.61 1.71
N SER A 3 -11.18 9.84 1.04
CA SER A 3 -11.12 8.37 1.08
C SER A 3 -10.36 7.84 -0.12
N TYR A 4 -9.60 6.77 0.11
CA TYR A 4 -8.74 6.14 -0.86
C TYR A 4 -9.00 4.64 -0.96
N LEU A 5 -8.83 4.11 -2.16
CA LEU A 5 -8.69 2.70 -2.45
C LEU A 5 -7.22 2.30 -2.26
N VAL A 6 -6.92 1.41 -1.33
CA VAL A 6 -5.58 0.87 -1.14
C VAL A 6 -5.41 -0.38 -1.99
N LEU A 7 -4.34 -0.40 -2.77
CA LEU A 7 -3.98 -1.46 -3.70
C LEU A 7 -2.57 -1.95 -3.39
N ALA A 8 -2.32 -3.24 -3.65
CA ALA A 8 -1.04 -3.89 -3.45
C ALA A 8 -0.56 -4.56 -4.73
N ALA A 9 0.70 -4.37 -5.09
CA ALA A 9 1.38 -5.23 -6.05
C ALA A 9 1.95 -6.41 -5.28
N MET A 10 1.57 -7.62 -5.68
CA MET A 10 1.96 -8.86 -5.04
C MET A 10 3.20 -9.43 -5.72
N LYS A 11 4.12 -10.01 -4.92
CA LYS A 11 5.31 -10.68 -5.44
C LYS A 11 4.91 -11.87 -6.31
N GLY A 12 5.79 -12.17 -7.27
CA GLY A 12 5.58 -13.25 -8.22
C GLY A 12 4.99 -12.76 -9.54
N ARG A 13 4.73 -13.69 -10.46
CA ARG A 13 4.20 -13.39 -11.79
C ARG A 13 2.85 -14.05 -11.96
N PHE A 14 1.85 -13.29 -12.38
CA PHE A 14 0.60 -13.85 -12.85
C PHE A 14 0.74 -14.15 -14.34
N VAL A 15 0.77 -15.43 -14.70
CA VAL A 15 0.95 -15.88 -16.09
C VAL A 15 -0.32 -16.59 -16.55
N SER A 16 -0.83 -16.16 -17.70
CA SER A 16 -1.98 -16.76 -18.35
C SER A 16 -1.65 -18.13 -18.92
N ASN A 17 -2.66 -18.96 -19.16
CA ASN A 17 -2.48 -20.24 -19.86
C ASN A 17 -1.98 -20.08 -21.31
N LEU A 18 -2.00 -18.86 -21.86
CA LEU A 18 -1.44 -18.50 -23.17
C LEU A 18 -0.03 -17.90 -23.07
N GLY A 19 0.55 -17.80 -21.88
CA GLY A 19 1.90 -17.27 -21.64
C GLY A 19 1.98 -15.75 -21.47
N ASN A 20 0.84 -15.03 -21.47
CA ASN A 20 0.84 -13.59 -21.22
C ASN A 20 1.12 -13.32 -19.73
N THR A 21 1.98 -12.34 -19.43
CA THR A 21 2.20 -11.87 -18.06
C THR A 21 1.23 -10.74 -17.75
N TYR A 22 0.68 -10.72 -16.55
CA TYR A 22 -0.14 -9.65 -16.03
C TYR A 22 0.43 -9.12 -14.73
N ASP A 23 0.10 -7.86 -14.43
CA ASP A 23 0.35 -7.27 -13.13
C ASP A 23 -0.49 -8.00 -12.08
N ASN A 24 0.19 -8.46 -11.03
CA ASN A 24 -0.43 -9.20 -9.94
C ASN A 24 -0.84 -8.21 -8.85
N PHE A 25 -1.89 -7.42 -9.10
CA PHE A 25 -2.39 -6.47 -8.11
C PHE A 25 -3.61 -6.99 -7.35
N GLN A 26 -3.71 -6.61 -6.08
CA GLN A 26 -4.81 -6.96 -5.20
C GLN A 26 -5.43 -5.69 -4.60
N PHE A 27 -6.76 -5.61 -4.60
CA PHE A 27 -7.48 -4.65 -3.79
C PHE A 27 -7.39 -5.03 -2.32
N MET A 28 -6.92 -4.10 -1.49
CA MET A 28 -6.74 -4.33 -0.07
C MET A 28 -7.93 -3.79 0.72
N GLY A 29 -8.29 -2.53 0.52
CA GLY A 29 -9.37 -1.95 1.30
C GLY A 29 -9.47 -0.46 1.11
N TYR A 30 -10.30 0.14 1.94
CA TYR A 30 -10.43 1.58 2.00
C TYR A 30 -9.62 2.14 3.16
N SER A 31 -9.05 3.33 2.96
CA SER A 31 -8.36 4.07 4.00
C SER A 31 -8.53 5.56 3.78
N ASP A 32 -8.61 6.34 4.85
CA ASP A 32 -8.68 7.79 4.80
C ASP A 32 -7.30 8.39 5.03
N GLY A 33 -7.03 9.56 4.44
CA GLY A 33 -5.79 10.30 4.68
C GLY A 33 -5.79 11.67 4.02
N ASP A 34 -4.82 12.51 4.36
CA ASP A 34 -4.62 13.83 3.74
C ASP A 34 -4.00 13.72 2.33
N GLY A 35 -3.46 12.55 1.99
CA GLY A 35 -2.89 12.20 0.70
C GLY A 35 -2.66 10.68 0.56
N PRO A 36 -2.29 10.19 -0.64
CA PRO A 36 -2.09 8.76 -0.90
C PRO A 36 -1.14 8.07 0.09
N MET A 37 0.02 8.69 0.36
CA MET A 37 1.00 8.17 1.31
C MET A 37 0.45 8.04 2.73
N SER A 38 -0.29 9.05 3.20
CA SER A 38 -0.90 8.99 4.54
C SER A 38 -1.98 7.92 4.63
N ALA A 39 -2.76 7.69 3.56
CA ALA A 39 -3.79 6.66 3.53
C ALA A 39 -3.16 5.25 3.54
N VAL A 40 -2.08 5.03 2.78
CA VAL A 40 -1.32 3.76 2.81
C VAL A 40 -0.66 3.55 4.16
N ALA A 41 -0.04 4.58 4.76
CA ALA A 41 0.57 4.47 6.08
C ALA A 41 -0.47 4.10 7.14
N ALA A 42 -1.62 4.78 7.16
CA ALA A 42 -2.71 4.47 8.08
C ALA A 42 -3.23 3.03 7.92
N PHE A 43 -3.36 2.56 6.68
CA PHE A 43 -3.77 1.18 6.39
C PHE A 43 -2.73 0.17 6.85
N PHE A 44 -1.44 0.45 6.63
CA PHE A 44 -0.34 -0.42 7.03
C PHE A 44 -0.20 -0.52 8.55
N ASP A 45 -0.37 0.60 9.26
CA ASP A 45 -0.25 0.67 10.72
C ASP A 45 -1.41 -0.05 11.42
N GLN A 46 -2.61 -0.02 10.84
CA GLN A 46 -3.82 -0.64 11.39
C GLN A 46 -4.58 -1.43 10.33
N PRO A 47 -4.03 -2.57 9.86
CA PRO A 47 -4.67 -3.33 8.80
C PRO A 47 -5.99 -3.94 9.33
N PRO A 48 -7.09 -3.86 8.56
CA PRO A 48 -8.40 -4.34 9.01
C PRO A 48 -8.49 -5.89 9.09
N TYR A 49 -7.47 -6.59 8.61
CA TYR A 49 -7.35 -8.04 8.63
C TYR A 49 -5.86 -8.45 8.63
N PRO A 50 -5.51 -9.69 9.01
CA PRO A 50 -4.12 -10.16 8.98
C PRO A 50 -3.57 -10.20 7.54
N ILE A 51 -2.42 -9.55 7.32
CA ILE A 51 -1.75 -9.50 6.01
C ILE A 51 -0.35 -10.12 6.13
N GLN A 52 -0.02 -11.02 5.20
CA GLN A 52 1.34 -11.49 5.02
C GLN A 52 2.13 -10.50 4.16
N TRP A 53 2.75 -9.50 4.80
CA TRP A 53 3.49 -8.45 4.11
C TRP A 53 4.68 -8.96 3.30
N GLY A 54 5.17 -10.16 3.59
CA GLY A 54 6.21 -10.83 2.79
C GLY A 54 5.81 -11.06 1.33
N ASP A 55 4.51 -11.18 1.04
CA ASP A 55 3.97 -11.43 -0.29
C ASP A 55 3.66 -10.14 -1.06
N VAL A 56 3.79 -8.98 -0.43
CA VAL A 56 3.53 -7.65 -1.03
C VAL A 56 4.86 -7.02 -1.45
N GLU A 57 4.92 -6.51 -2.68
CA GLU A 57 6.08 -5.78 -3.22
C GLU A 57 5.98 -4.28 -2.92
N TYR A 58 4.85 -3.65 -3.23
CA TYR A 58 4.57 -2.26 -2.88
C TYR A 58 3.07 -2.01 -2.78
N LEU A 59 2.71 -0.94 -2.06
CA LEU A 59 1.36 -0.43 -1.92
C LEU A 59 1.21 0.90 -2.67
N TRP A 60 -0.02 1.24 -3.04
CA TRP A 60 -0.38 2.59 -3.43
C TRP A 60 -1.85 2.87 -3.07
N ALA A 61 -2.25 4.13 -3.17
CA ALA A 61 -3.61 4.57 -2.90
C ALA A 61 -4.15 5.42 -4.04
N GLU A 62 -5.35 5.08 -4.51
CA GLU A 62 -6.10 5.84 -5.51
C GLU A 62 -7.23 6.59 -4.82
N ARG A 63 -7.39 7.88 -5.11
CA ARG A 63 -8.44 8.69 -4.46
C ARG A 63 -9.82 8.28 -5.00
N LEU A 64 -10.79 8.15 -4.11
CA LEU A 64 -12.19 7.97 -4.48
C LEU A 64 -12.84 9.33 -4.74
N ALA A 65 -12.62 9.86 -5.93
CA ALA A 65 -13.28 11.07 -6.42
C ALA A 65 -13.61 10.94 -7.90
N ASP A 66 -14.63 11.67 -8.35
CA ASP A 66 -14.92 11.84 -9.78
C ASP A 66 -13.96 12.90 -10.34
N ASP A 67 -12.72 12.48 -10.60
CA ASP A 67 -11.62 13.32 -11.08
C ASP A 67 -10.92 12.63 -12.26
N PRO A 68 -10.74 13.32 -13.41
CA PRO A 68 -10.00 12.79 -14.55
C PRO A 68 -8.54 12.38 -14.25
N GLY A 69 -7.96 12.86 -13.14
CA GLY A 69 -6.65 12.49 -12.63
C GLY A 69 -6.62 11.31 -11.66
N ASN A 70 -7.64 10.43 -11.67
CA ASN A 70 -7.66 9.19 -10.89
C ASN A 70 -7.50 7.96 -11.79
N GLY A 71 -7.17 6.80 -11.19
CA GLY A 71 -7.09 5.54 -11.92
C GLY A 71 -5.76 5.34 -12.63
N HIS A 72 -4.68 5.80 -11.99
CA HIS A 72 -3.33 5.76 -12.54
C HIS A 72 -2.62 4.43 -12.32
N LEU A 73 -3.31 3.41 -11.76
CA LEU A 73 -2.86 2.01 -11.72
C LEU A 73 -1.45 1.81 -11.13
N GLY A 74 -1.03 2.65 -10.17
CA GLY A 74 0.31 2.55 -9.58
C GLY A 74 1.43 3.25 -10.38
N ASP A 75 1.06 4.14 -11.31
CA ASP A 75 1.96 5.16 -11.88
C ASP A 75 2.26 6.29 -10.87
N TYR A 76 1.42 6.44 -9.84
CA TYR A 76 1.71 7.30 -8.69
C TYR A 76 2.68 6.67 -7.69
N GLU A 77 3.12 7.49 -6.73
CA GLU A 77 4.14 7.17 -5.73
C GLU A 77 3.95 5.76 -5.14
N ARG A 78 4.84 4.84 -5.55
CA ARG A 78 4.89 3.47 -5.06
C ARG A 78 5.51 3.45 -3.68
N ILE A 79 4.79 2.86 -2.74
CA ILE A 79 5.22 2.83 -1.35
C ILE A 79 5.67 1.41 -1.04
N TYR A 80 6.98 1.22 -1.08
CA TYR A 80 7.62 -0.07 -0.80
C TYR A 80 7.44 -0.43 0.67
N VAL A 81 7.06 -1.69 0.92
CA VAL A 81 6.79 -2.20 2.27
C VAL A 81 8.03 -2.08 3.14
N GLU A 82 9.21 -2.29 2.57
CA GLU A 82 10.49 -2.18 3.24
C GLU A 82 10.72 -0.76 3.78
N THR A 83 10.30 0.28 3.06
CA THR A 83 10.40 1.68 3.50
C THR A 83 9.50 1.95 4.70
N LEU A 84 8.30 1.37 4.74
CA LEU A 84 7.37 1.49 5.87
C LEU A 84 7.90 0.77 7.11
N ARG A 85 8.45 -0.44 6.95
CA ARG A 85 9.06 -1.20 8.06
C ARG A 85 10.27 -0.48 8.64
N ALA A 86 11.16 0.04 7.80
CA ALA A 86 12.33 0.80 8.25
C ALA A 86 11.93 2.05 9.05
N ARG A 87 10.87 2.75 8.64
CA ARG A 87 10.32 3.89 9.41
C ARG A 87 9.81 3.46 10.79
N TRP A 88 9.12 2.33 10.87
CA TRP A 88 8.60 1.80 12.13
C TRP A 88 9.74 1.39 13.08
N GLU A 89 10.75 0.69 12.55
CA GLU A 89 11.94 0.28 13.30
C GLU A 89 12.74 1.49 13.81
N ALA A 90 12.94 2.51 12.96
CA ALA A 90 13.64 3.75 13.34
C ALA A 90 12.84 4.63 14.33
N GLY A 91 11.51 4.59 14.29
CA GLY A 91 10.64 5.30 15.23
C GLY A 91 10.41 4.57 16.56
N GLY A 92 10.60 3.24 16.59
CA GLY A 92 10.44 2.40 17.77
C GLY A 92 11.56 2.53 18.80
N GLU A 93 12.77 2.91 18.38
CA GLU A 93 13.91 3.15 19.29
C GLU A 93 13.72 4.44 20.12
N ALA A 94 12.98 5.43 19.62
CA ALA A 94 12.73 6.69 20.34
C ALA A 94 11.75 6.54 21.53
N ASN A 95 11.00 5.44 21.61
CA ASN A 95 9.99 5.19 22.65
C ASN A 95 10.38 4.08 23.65
N GLN A 96 11.63 3.61 23.65
CA GLN A 96 12.14 2.61 24.61
C GLN A 96 13.11 3.18 25.66
N SER A 97 13.32 4.50 25.69
CA SER A 97 14.23 5.16 26.64
C SER A 97 13.56 5.72 27.91
N ASP A 98 12.26 5.52 28.12
CA ASP A 98 11.58 5.82 29.38
C ASP A 98 11.11 4.52 30.07
N THR A 99 12.02 3.86 30.79
CA THR A 99 11.68 2.99 31.92
C THR A 99 12.79 3.01 32.96
#